data_AF-A0A5P2H8A8-F1
#
_entry.id   AF-A0A5P2H8A8-F1
#
_cell.length_a   1.000
_cell.length_b   1.000
_cell.length_c   1.000
_cell.angle_alpha   90.00
_cell.angle_beta   90.00
_cell.angle_gamma   90.00
#
_symmetry.space_group_name_H-M   'P 1'
#
loop_
_entity.id
_entity.type
_entity.pdbx_description
1 polymer ?
#
loop_
_entity_poly.entity_id
_entity_poly.type
_entity_poly.pdbx_seq_one_letter_code
_entity_poly.pdbx_strand_id
1 'polypeptide(L)'
;MPAFPTVARAQAAGSRTTSPTAPAGYPAEYEGIVSRALHEGAVTVYASTDSDIVRPLIDGFEARFPGVRVNYRDLNTVELNDRFLAETAKLGGGRPARDADYADVLWSTAMDLQIKLVNDGYAQRYESPERGALPAWAVWRDEAWGTTFEPAVIVYNRRHFTDTRMPGSRSGLAQLMQEHAPLWRGRVVTYDIERSGIGYLFAQQDARMGNEFWYLAQALGRAGAKLSVSSVDMIERIARGEFVLGYNVLGSYALSLMERGAEIGVIAPRDYTLVMSRVAFIARKSPRPNAARLWLDFLISREGQALLARSTSQLYTIRSDITSGQTPGALAERLGYTLKPISVGPGLLAAQDALRKRAFLARWSEALRG
;
A
#
# COMPACT_ATOMS: atom_id res chain seq x y z
N MET A 1 9.28 39.93 64.34
CA MET A 1 8.57 38.97 63.47
C MET A 1 7.95 39.76 62.32
N PRO A 2 8.46 39.67 61.09
CA PRO A 2 7.81 40.30 59.94
C PRO A 2 6.79 39.36 59.30
N ALA A 3 5.63 39.92 58.97
CA ALA A 3 4.49 39.23 58.37
C ALA A 3 4.75 38.88 56.90
N PHE A 4 4.36 37.68 56.48
CA PHE A 4 4.40 37.21 55.10
C PHE A 4 3.29 37.84 54.26
N PRO A 5 3.55 38.26 53.00
CA PRO A 5 2.49 38.65 52.08
C PRO A 5 1.86 37.44 51.40
N THR A 6 0.52 37.47 51.33
CA THR A 6 -0.36 36.47 50.73
C THR A 6 -0.16 36.39 49.22
N VAL A 7 0.21 35.22 48.70
CA VAL A 7 0.31 34.97 47.25
C VAL A 7 -1.09 34.73 46.69
N ALA A 8 -1.56 35.63 45.83
CA ALA A 8 -2.79 35.45 45.06
C ALA A 8 -2.62 34.29 44.06
N ARG A 9 -3.49 33.27 44.17
CA ARG A 9 -3.61 32.19 43.18
C ARG A 9 -4.11 32.78 41.86
N ALA A 10 -3.23 32.83 40.86
CA ALA A 10 -3.65 33.03 39.47
C ALA A 10 -4.50 31.84 39.04
N GLN A 11 -5.76 32.09 38.68
CA GLN A 11 -6.62 31.11 38.03
C GLN A 11 -6.02 30.79 36.66
N ALA A 12 -5.67 29.52 36.44
CA ALA A 12 -5.31 29.03 35.13
C ALA A 12 -6.51 29.18 34.19
N ALA A 13 -6.39 30.06 33.20
CA ALA A 13 -7.33 30.16 32.10
C ALA A 13 -7.33 28.82 31.35
N GLY A 14 -8.46 28.10 31.41
CA GLY A 14 -8.64 26.86 30.65
C GLY A 14 -8.42 27.11 29.16
N SER A 15 -7.49 26.37 28.57
CA SER A 15 -7.32 26.29 27.12
C SER A 15 -8.64 25.84 26.50
N ARG A 16 -9.34 26.74 25.80
CA ARG A 16 -10.46 26.35 24.93
C ARG A 16 -9.88 25.53 23.80
N THR A 17 -9.96 24.20 23.90
CA THR A 17 -9.78 23.32 22.75
C THR A 17 -10.92 23.61 21.78
N THR A 18 -10.62 24.37 20.74
CA THR A 18 -11.54 24.57 19.61
C THR A 18 -11.80 23.21 18.97
N SER A 19 -13.06 22.78 18.92
CA SER A 19 -13.44 21.56 18.22
C SER A 19 -12.90 21.60 16.78
N PRO A 20 -12.29 20.51 16.28
CA PRO A 20 -11.80 20.47 14.91
C PRO A 20 -12.95 20.75 13.94
N THR A 21 -12.79 21.79 13.12
CA THR A 21 -13.77 22.16 12.08
C THR A 21 -13.58 21.31 10.82
N ALA A 22 -14.61 21.22 9.97
CA ALA A 22 -14.48 20.58 8.66
C ALA A 22 -13.45 21.31 7.77
N PRO A 23 -12.70 20.61 6.90
CA PRO A 23 -11.86 21.26 5.91
C PRO A 23 -12.67 22.19 4.98
N ALA A 24 -12.04 23.23 4.45
CA ALA A 24 -12.69 24.15 3.52
C ALA A 24 -13.20 23.40 2.27
N GLY A 25 -14.44 23.69 1.86
CA GLY A 25 -15.09 23.07 0.70
C GLY A 25 -15.80 21.74 0.98
N TYR A 26 -15.74 21.23 2.21
CA TYR A 26 -16.50 20.04 2.60
C TYR A 26 -17.98 20.38 2.85
N PRO A 27 -18.91 19.42 2.67
CA PRO A 27 -20.32 19.63 2.95
C PRO A 27 -20.59 20.03 4.41
N ALA A 28 -21.62 20.82 4.66
CA ALA A 28 -21.97 21.26 6.01
C ALA A 28 -22.29 20.08 6.95
N GLU A 29 -22.83 18.97 6.42
CA GLU A 29 -23.13 17.79 7.24
C GLU A 29 -21.87 17.07 7.76
N TYR A 30 -20.68 17.43 7.26
CA TYR A 30 -19.40 16.85 7.68
C TYR A 30 -19.07 17.11 9.15
N GLU A 31 -19.52 18.23 9.71
CA GLU A 31 -19.37 18.52 11.14
C GLU A 31 -20.00 17.44 12.03
N GLY A 32 -21.11 16.86 11.58
CA GLY A 32 -21.76 15.75 12.25
C GLY A 32 -20.90 14.47 12.25
N ILE A 33 -20.15 14.21 11.16
CA ILE A 33 -19.18 13.10 11.10
C ILE A 33 -18.07 13.35 12.12
N VAL A 34 -17.52 14.57 12.16
CA VAL A 34 -16.45 14.92 13.10
C VAL A 34 -16.91 14.77 14.55
N SER A 35 -18.07 15.32 14.92
CA SER A 35 -18.61 15.22 16.28
C SER A 35 -18.83 13.77 16.71
N ARG A 36 -19.37 12.91 15.83
CA ARG A 36 -19.60 11.50 16.15
C ARG A 36 -18.30 10.71 16.23
N ALA A 37 -17.32 11.02 15.40
CA ALA A 37 -16.00 10.42 15.45
C ALA A 37 -15.27 10.75 16.76
N LEU A 38 -15.35 12.01 17.22
CA LEU A 38 -14.84 12.41 18.55
C LEU A 38 -15.55 11.65 19.66
N HIS A 39 -16.87 11.48 19.56
CA HIS A 39 -17.60 10.65 20.50
C HIS A 39 -17.14 9.20 20.43
N GLU A 40 -16.82 8.64 19.26
CA GLU A 40 -16.30 7.27 19.05
C GLU A 40 -14.89 7.08 19.62
N GLY A 41 -14.02 8.09 19.51
CA GLY A 41 -12.76 8.24 20.26
C GLY A 41 -11.54 7.48 19.70
N ALA A 42 -11.75 6.57 18.74
CA ALA A 42 -10.66 5.86 18.07
C ALA A 42 -11.08 5.32 16.70
N VAL A 43 -10.10 5.02 15.87
CA VAL A 43 -10.22 4.24 14.63
C VAL A 43 -9.17 3.13 14.64
N THR A 44 -9.59 1.90 14.38
CA THR A 44 -8.70 0.75 14.21
C THR A 44 -8.47 0.47 12.73
N VAL A 45 -7.22 0.54 12.31
CA VAL A 45 -6.81 0.38 10.91
C VAL A 45 -5.98 -0.89 10.78
N TYR A 46 -6.49 -1.88 10.06
CA TYR A 46 -5.70 -3.06 9.67
C TYR A 46 -5.05 -2.77 8.33
N ALA A 47 -3.72 -2.83 8.26
CA ALA A 47 -3.01 -2.40 7.09
C ALA A 47 -1.75 -3.20 6.80
N SER A 48 -1.33 -3.18 5.55
CA SER A 48 -0.08 -3.82 5.09
C SER A 48 1.02 -2.81 4.75
N THR A 49 0.88 -1.57 5.23
CA THR A 49 1.91 -0.54 5.11
C THR A 49 2.70 -0.52 6.40
N ASP A 50 4.02 -0.59 6.28
CA ASP A 50 4.91 -0.64 7.43
C ASP A 50 4.67 0.56 8.37
N SER A 51 4.64 0.29 9.68
CA SER A 51 4.28 1.28 10.71
C SER A 51 5.16 2.55 10.66
N ASP A 52 6.43 2.40 10.33
CA ASP A 52 7.38 3.52 10.23
C ASP A 52 7.11 4.43 9.03
N ILE A 53 6.52 3.89 7.96
CA ILE A 53 6.16 4.65 6.76
C ILE A 53 4.90 5.49 7.02
N VAL A 54 3.92 4.92 7.72
CA VAL A 54 2.62 5.59 7.97
C VAL A 54 2.66 6.55 9.16
N ARG A 55 3.69 6.50 10.03
CA ARG A 55 3.76 7.32 11.25
C ARG A 55 3.44 8.81 11.03
N PRO A 56 4.01 9.50 10.02
CA PRO A 56 3.67 10.92 9.78
C PRO A 56 2.18 11.15 9.45
N LEU A 57 1.53 10.20 8.79
CA LEU A 57 0.09 10.27 8.51
C LEU A 57 -0.73 10.10 9.80
N ILE A 58 -0.36 9.16 10.67
CA ILE A 58 -1.02 8.95 11.95
C ILE A 58 -0.90 10.21 12.82
N ASP A 59 0.32 10.73 12.98
CA ASP A 59 0.58 11.91 13.80
C ASP A 59 -0.19 13.14 13.26
N GLY A 60 -0.22 13.30 11.94
CA GLY A 60 -1.01 14.35 11.28
C GLY A 60 -2.52 14.20 11.52
N PHE A 61 -3.04 12.98 11.44
CA PHE A 61 -4.46 12.70 11.70
C PHE A 61 -4.85 13.03 13.15
N GLU A 62 -4.07 12.55 14.12
CA GLU A 62 -4.34 12.76 15.54
C GLU A 62 -4.18 14.24 15.94
N ALA A 63 -3.24 14.96 15.33
CA ALA A 63 -3.12 16.41 15.49
C ALA A 63 -4.32 17.15 14.88
N ARG A 64 -4.83 16.68 13.73
CA ARG A 64 -5.97 17.28 13.04
C ARG A 64 -7.30 17.04 13.75
N PHE A 65 -7.44 15.89 14.40
CA PHE A 65 -8.64 15.45 15.11
C PHE A 65 -8.31 15.05 16.55
N PRO A 66 -7.95 16.03 17.42
CA PRO A 66 -7.61 15.74 18.80
C PRO A 66 -8.80 15.10 19.51
N GLY A 67 -8.63 13.86 19.96
CA GLY A 67 -9.68 13.04 20.57
C GLY A 67 -10.04 11.76 19.80
N VAL A 68 -9.53 11.57 18.58
CA VAL A 68 -9.62 10.30 17.85
C VAL A 68 -8.24 9.65 17.76
N ARG A 69 -8.01 8.56 18.49
CA ARG A 69 -6.76 7.80 18.42
C ARG A 69 -6.73 6.81 17.26
N VAL A 70 -5.56 6.59 16.66
CA VAL A 70 -5.37 5.58 15.60
C VAL A 70 -4.75 4.32 16.18
N ASN A 71 -5.54 3.25 16.24
CA ASN A 71 -5.06 1.91 16.57
C ASN A 71 -4.60 1.22 15.28
N TYR A 72 -3.33 1.38 14.93
CA TYR A 72 -2.78 0.83 13.70
C TYR A 72 -2.28 -0.61 13.90
N ARG A 73 -2.71 -1.54 13.03
CA ARG A 73 -2.23 -2.94 12.99
C ARG A 73 -1.54 -3.18 11.67
N ASP A 74 -0.22 -3.31 11.73
CA ASP A 74 0.64 -3.65 10.62
C ASP A 74 0.71 -5.17 10.46
N LEU A 75 0.21 -5.68 9.33
CA LEU A 75 -0.02 -7.10 9.06
C LEU A 75 0.39 -7.44 7.62
N ASN A 76 0.88 -8.65 7.39
CA ASN A 76 1.04 -9.12 6.01
C ASN A 76 -0.31 -9.15 5.29
N THR A 77 -0.34 -8.85 3.99
CA THR A 77 -1.56 -8.85 3.16
C THR A 77 -2.48 -10.08 3.31
N VAL A 78 -1.93 -11.29 3.42
CA VAL A 78 -2.72 -12.53 3.58
C VAL A 78 -3.23 -12.66 5.01
N GLU A 79 -2.36 -12.41 5.99
CA GLU A 79 -2.73 -12.41 7.42
C GLU A 79 -3.83 -11.39 7.72
N LEU A 80 -3.73 -10.18 7.15
CA LEU A 80 -4.74 -9.12 7.26
C LEU A 80 -6.10 -9.62 6.79
N ASN A 81 -6.16 -10.23 5.60
CA ASN A 81 -7.39 -10.78 5.03
C ASN A 81 -7.97 -11.89 5.92
N ASP A 82 -7.15 -12.87 6.29
CA ASP A 82 -7.59 -14.06 7.02
C ASP A 82 -8.02 -13.72 8.43
N ARG A 83 -7.28 -12.81 9.10
CA ARG A 83 -7.65 -12.27 10.42
C ARG A 83 -9.01 -11.58 10.36
N PHE A 84 -9.21 -10.66 9.41
CA PHE A 84 -10.46 -9.94 9.28
C PHE A 84 -11.66 -10.87 9.01
N LEU A 85 -11.50 -11.86 8.13
CA LEU A 85 -12.53 -12.87 7.86
C LEU A 85 -12.83 -13.72 9.10
N ALA A 86 -11.80 -14.18 9.82
CA ALA A 86 -11.97 -14.98 11.03
C ALA A 86 -12.65 -14.19 12.16
N GLU A 87 -12.25 -12.94 12.39
CA GLU A 87 -12.90 -12.05 13.36
C GLU A 87 -14.35 -11.78 12.97
N THR A 88 -14.62 -11.52 11.68
CA THR A 88 -15.98 -11.25 11.21
C THR A 88 -16.89 -12.48 11.31
N ALA A 89 -16.36 -13.68 11.02
CA ALA A 89 -17.09 -14.93 11.15
C ALA A 89 -17.49 -15.22 12.60
N LYS A 90 -16.60 -14.94 13.57
CA LYS A 90 -16.89 -15.09 15.01
C LYS A 90 -18.06 -14.22 15.48
N LEU A 91 -18.33 -13.10 14.81
CA LEU A 91 -19.46 -12.24 15.13
C LEU A 91 -20.81 -12.78 14.63
N GLY A 92 -20.82 -13.70 13.66
CA GLY A 92 -22.05 -14.19 13.02
C GLY A 92 -22.91 -13.06 12.46
N GLY A 93 -24.16 -12.95 12.90
CA GLY A 93 -25.05 -11.82 12.56
C GLY A 93 -24.85 -10.55 13.41
N GLY A 94 -24.06 -10.63 14.48
CA GLY A 94 -23.85 -9.54 15.44
C GLY A 94 -22.89 -8.45 14.96
N ARG A 95 -22.72 -7.43 15.83
CA ARG A 95 -21.76 -6.32 15.66
C ARG A 95 -20.75 -6.32 16.82
N PRO A 96 -19.50 -5.90 16.59
CA PRO A 96 -18.54 -5.73 17.67
C PRO A 96 -19.01 -4.66 18.66
N ALA A 97 -18.57 -4.79 19.92
CA ALA A 97 -18.66 -3.69 20.87
C ALA A 97 -17.82 -2.50 20.38
N ARG A 98 -18.16 -1.29 20.86
CA ARG A 98 -17.50 -0.05 20.42
C ARG A 98 -15.99 -0.03 20.69
N ASP A 99 -15.58 -0.63 21.80
CA ASP A 99 -14.20 -0.73 22.27
C ASP A 99 -13.47 -2.00 21.79
N ALA A 100 -14.11 -2.84 20.98
CA ALA A 100 -13.50 -4.07 20.48
C ALA A 100 -12.29 -3.80 19.55
N ASP A 101 -11.27 -4.64 19.65
CA ASP A 101 -10.15 -4.69 18.68
C ASP A 101 -10.61 -5.40 17.39
N TYR A 102 -11.46 -4.73 16.63
CA TYR A 102 -11.96 -5.14 15.32
C TYR A 102 -11.61 -4.04 14.30
N ALA A 103 -11.41 -4.39 13.03
CA ALA A 103 -11.09 -3.40 12.00
C ALA A 103 -12.25 -2.41 11.75
N ASP A 104 -11.96 -1.11 11.75
CA ASP A 104 -12.83 -0.10 11.15
C ASP A 104 -12.49 0.13 9.69
N VAL A 105 -11.20 0.13 9.37
CA VAL A 105 -10.66 0.35 8.03
C VAL A 105 -9.66 -0.74 7.71
N LEU A 106 -9.73 -1.27 6.49
CA LEU A 106 -8.68 -2.12 5.92
C LEU A 106 -7.92 -1.31 4.87
N TRP A 107 -6.59 -1.35 4.89
CA TRP A 107 -5.74 -0.64 3.94
C TRP A 107 -4.56 -1.51 3.48
N SER A 108 -4.70 -2.14 2.31
CA SER A 108 -3.79 -3.22 1.90
C SER A 108 -3.26 -3.02 0.47
N THR A 109 -2.05 -3.54 0.23
CA THR A 109 -1.45 -3.60 -1.11
C THR A 109 -1.99 -4.74 -1.96
N ALA A 110 -2.61 -5.77 -1.36
CA ALA A 110 -3.26 -6.84 -2.11
C ALA A 110 -4.64 -6.40 -2.61
N MET A 111 -4.63 -5.66 -3.73
CA MET A 111 -5.81 -5.05 -4.34
C MET A 111 -6.93 -6.08 -4.60
N ASP A 112 -6.55 -7.27 -5.05
CA ASP A 112 -7.46 -8.36 -5.38
C ASP A 112 -8.14 -8.96 -4.15
N LEU A 113 -7.43 -9.13 -3.03
CA LEU A 113 -8.03 -9.52 -1.75
C LEU A 113 -8.99 -8.44 -1.24
N GLN A 114 -8.60 -7.16 -1.28
CA GLN A 114 -9.46 -6.05 -0.87
C GLN A 114 -10.75 -5.99 -1.70
N ILE A 115 -10.63 -6.13 -3.02
CA ILE A 115 -11.80 -6.11 -3.92
C ILE A 115 -12.68 -7.34 -3.73
N LYS A 116 -12.10 -8.51 -3.44
CA LYS A 116 -12.89 -9.68 -3.04
C LYS A 116 -13.69 -9.42 -1.78
N LEU A 117 -13.08 -8.85 -0.74
CA LEU A 117 -13.78 -8.50 0.50
C LEU A 117 -14.93 -7.52 0.24
N VAL A 118 -14.69 -6.47 -0.54
CA VAL A 118 -15.72 -5.49 -0.92
C VAL A 118 -16.86 -6.18 -1.69
N ASN A 119 -16.52 -7.00 -2.69
CA ASN A 119 -17.51 -7.74 -3.49
C ASN A 119 -18.37 -8.68 -2.65
N ASP A 120 -17.77 -9.34 -1.66
CA ASP A 120 -18.43 -10.31 -0.78
C ASP A 120 -19.25 -9.60 0.33
N GLY A 121 -19.35 -8.27 0.27
CA GLY A 121 -20.21 -7.47 1.13
C GLY A 121 -19.54 -7.04 2.44
N TYR A 122 -18.22 -7.11 2.56
CA TYR A 122 -17.53 -6.72 3.80
C TYR A 122 -17.23 -5.22 3.92
N ALA A 123 -17.58 -4.40 2.92
CA ALA A 123 -17.37 -2.96 2.95
C ALA A 123 -18.68 -2.17 3.11
N GLN A 124 -18.60 -0.97 3.69
CA GLN A 124 -19.65 0.05 3.64
C GLN A 124 -19.44 0.93 2.42
N ARG A 125 -20.53 1.38 1.79
CA ARG A 125 -20.49 2.50 0.84
C ARG A 125 -20.34 3.81 1.60
N TYR A 126 -19.42 4.65 1.17
CA TYR A 126 -19.21 5.99 1.72
C TYR A 126 -18.71 6.93 0.64
N GLU A 127 -19.49 7.94 0.28
CA GLU A 127 -19.11 8.95 -0.69
C GLU A 127 -18.22 10.00 -0.02
N SER A 128 -16.90 9.82 -0.12
CA SER A 128 -15.94 10.78 0.39
C SER A 128 -16.04 12.13 -0.35
N PRO A 129 -15.96 13.28 0.37
CA PRO A 129 -15.82 14.60 -0.25
C PRO A 129 -14.58 14.72 -1.17
N GLU A 130 -13.58 13.87 -0.99
CA GLU A 130 -12.34 13.86 -1.78
C GLU A 130 -12.45 13.09 -3.10
N ARG A 131 -13.59 12.44 -3.39
CA ARG A 131 -13.81 11.62 -4.59
C ARG A 131 -13.43 12.33 -5.88
N GLY A 132 -13.77 13.61 -6.01
CA GLY A 132 -13.55 14.39 -7.23
C GLY A 132 -12.08 14.58 -7.61
N ALA A 133 -11.16 14.40 -6.66
CA ALA A 133 -9.72 14.53 -6.88
C ALA A 133 -9.03 13.20 -7.26
N LEU A 134 -9.77 12.09 -7.24
CA LEU A 134 -9.24 10.77 -7.59
C LEU A 134 -9.60 10.40 -9.03
N PRO A 135 -8.71 9.71 -9.75
CA PRO A 135 -9.04 9.19 -11.06
C PRO A 135 -10.10 8.09 -10.95
N ALA A 136 -10.98 8.00 -11.95
CA ALA A 136 -12.12 7.07 -11.92
C ALA A 136 -11.71 5.59 -11.74
N TRP A 137 -10.54 5.19 -12.24
CA TRP A 137 -10.04 3.81 -12.09
C TRP A 137 -9.65 3.46 -10.65
N ALA A 138 -9.45 4.46 -9.78
CA ALA A 138 -9.05 4.26 -8.39
C ALA A 138 -10.24 4.10 -7.44
N VAL A 139 -11.49 4.26 -7.89
CA VAL A 139 -12.66 4.14 -7.00
C VAL A 139 -13.66 3.13 -7.55
N TRP A 140 -14.06 2.19 -6.69
CA TRP A 140 -15.10 1.22 -7.02
C TRP A 140 -16.27 1.33 -6.05
N ARG A 141 -17.45 1.69 -6.59
CA ARG A 141 -18.76 1.76 -5.90
C ARG A 141 -18.82 2.67 -4.66
N ASP A 142 -17.84 3.56 -4.49
CA ASP A 142 -17.65 4.32 -3.24
C ASP A 142 -17.44 3.40 -2.03
N GLU A 143 -17.01 2.16 -2.27
CA GLU A 143 -16.75 1.14 -1.26
C GLU A 143 -15.25 0.84 -1.18
N ALA A 144 -14.52 0.89 -2.30
CA ALA A 144 -13.08 0.66 -2.35
C ALA A 144 -12.35 1.85 -2.97
N TRP A 145 -11.28 2.28 -2.30
CA TRP A 145 -10.57 3.52 -2.60
C TRP A 145 -9.09 3.24 -2.81
N GLY A 146 -8.59 3.52 -4.01
CA GLY A 146 -7.17 3.58 -4.30
C GLY A 146 -6.56 4.82 -3.65
N THR A 147 -5.38 4.68 -3.06
CA THR A 147 -4.76 5.68 -2.19
C THR A 147 -3.31 6.01 -2.56
N THR A 148 -2.68 5.24 -3.45
CA THR A 148 -1.27 5.41 -3.86
C THR A 148 -1.06 5.06 -5.33
N PHE A 149 0.10 5.41 -5.88
CA PHE A 149 0.47 5.12 -7.27
C PHE A 149 1.87 4.50 -7.35
N GLU A 150 1.99 3.19 -7.10
CA GLU A 150 3.28 2.53 -6.83
C GLU A 150 3.67 1.54 -7.95
N PRO A 151 4.82 1.73 -8.63
CA PRO A 151 5.22 0.87 -9.73
C PRO A 151 5.87 -0.44 -9.24
N ALA A 152 5.64 -1.54 -9.96
CA ALA A 152 6.42 -2.77 -9.83
C ALA A 152 7.66 -2.66 -10.71
N VAL A 153 8.85 -2.68 -10.10
CA VAL A 153 10.12 -2.43 -10.78
C VAL A 153 11.10 -3.58 -10.60
N ILE A 154 12.15 -3.57 -11.42
CA ILE A 154 13.35 -4.36 -11.18
C ILE A 154 14.30 -3.48 -10.36
N VAL A 155 14.82 -4.02 -9.26
CA VAL A 155 15.85 -3.36 -8.44
C VAL A 155 17.13 -4.16 -8.58
N TYR A 156 18.26 -3.50 -8.74
CA TYR A 156 19.55 -4.18 -8.87
C TYR A 156 20.64 -3.51 -8.07
N ASN A 157 21.66 -4.27 -7.69
CA ASN A 157 22.87 -3.72 -7.08
C ASN A 157 23.79 -3.18 -8.17
N ARG A 158 24.17 -1.90 -8.11
CA ARG A 158 24.95 -1.26 -9.17
C ARG A 158 26.31 -1.91 -9.42
N ARG A 159 26.92 -2.49 -8.37
CA ARG A 159 28.25 -3.12 -8.45
C ARG A 159 28.25 -4.39 -9.30
N HIS A 160 27.10 -5.07 -9.40
CA HIS A 160 26.96 -6.29 -10.22
C HIS A 160 26.59 -6.00 -11.68
N PHE A 161 26.47 -4.71 -12.07
CA PHE A 161 25.93 -4.26 -13.36
C PHE A 161 26.84 -3.27 -14.11
N THR A 162 28.11 -3.11 -13.72
CA THR A 162 29.04 -2.13 -14.32
C THR A 162 29.27 -2.34 -15.81
N ASP A 163 29.31 -3.59 -16.27
CA ASP A 163 29.59 -3.96 -17.66
C ASP A 163 28.40 -4.70 -18.29
N THR A 164 27.21 -4.44 -17.78
CA THR A 164 25.99 -5.15 -18.16
C THR A 164 25.06 -4.26 -18.97
N ARG A 165 24.57 -4.77 -20.12
CA ARG A 165 23.50 -4.11 -20.86
C ARG A 165 22.20 -4.20 -20.05
N MET A 166 21.65 -3.04 -19.70
CA MET A 166 20.42 -2.98 -18.90
C MET A 166 19.24 -3.65 -19.61
N PRO A 167 18.51 -4.56 -18.95
CA PRO A 167 17.36 -5.23 -19.56
C PRO A 167 16.19 -4.25 -19.68
N GLY A 168 15.71 -4.04 -20.91
CA GLY A 168 14.56 -3.17 -21.18
C GLY A 168 13.20 -3.86 -21.07
N SER A 169 13.15 -5.18 -20.90
CA SER A 169 11.93 -5.97 -20.90
C SER A 169 12.10 -7.24 -20.09
N ARG A 170 11.00 -7.95 -19.83
CA ARG A 170 11.02 -9.25 -19.14
C ARG A 170 11.82 -10.30 -19.91
N SER A 171 11.68 -10.34 -21.24
CA SER A 171 12.49 -11.22 -22.09
C SER A 171 13.98 -10.86 -22.05
N GLY A 172 14.31 -9.56 -22.04
CA GLY A 172 15.69 -9.11 -21.88
C GLY A 172 16.26 -9.45 -20.50
N LEU A 173 15.46 -9.35 -19.44
CA LEU A 173 15.88 -9.78 -18.10
C LEU A 173 16.12 -11.29 -18.04
N ALA A 174 15.25 -12.09 -18.66
CA ALA A 174 15.42 -13.53 -18.74
C ALA A 174 16.71 -13.94 -19.48
N GLN A 175 17.01 -13.30 -20.61
CA GLN A 175 18.27 -13.48 -21.36
C GLN A 175 19.48 -13.08 -20.51
N LEU A 176 19.40 -11.94 -19.84
CA LEU A 176 20.48 -11.46 -18.99
C LEU A 176 20.82 -12.45 -17.86
N MET A 177 19.80 -13.02 -17.20
CA MET A 177 20.04 -14.05 -16.19
C MET A 177 20.68 -15.33 -16.77
N GLN A 178 20.39 -15.67 -18.03
CA GLN A 178 21.01 -16.81 -18.71
C GLN A 178 22.47 -16.53 -19.06
N GLU A 179 22.78 -15.34 -19.58
CA GLU A 179 24.14 -14.90 -19.92
C GLU A 179 25.08 -14.92 -18.70
N HIS A 180 24.54 -14.64 -17.50
CA HIS A 180 25.29 -14.62 -16.24
C HIS A 180 25.06 -15.86 -15.34
N ALA A 181 24.53 -16.95 -15.88
CA ALA A 181 23.97 -18.06 -15.11
C ALA A 181 24.88 -18.70 -14.04
N PRO A 182 26.22 -18.84 -14.18
CA PRO A 182 27.03 -19.34 -13.07
C PRO A 182 27.15 -18.34 -11.91
N LEU A 183 27.28 -17.04 -12.21
CA LEU A 183 27.57 -16.00 -11.22
C LEU A 183 26.32 -15.51 -10.47
N TRP A 184 25.16 -15.58 -11.13
CA TRP A 184 23.89 -15.05 -10.60
C TRP A 184 22.99 -16.13 -10.00
N ARG A 185 23.38 -17.40 -10.10
CA ARG A 185 22.63 -18.53 -9.54
C ARG A 185 22.42 -18.35 -8.04
N GLY A 186 21.18 -18.46 -7.57
CA GLY A 186 20.81 -18.29 -6.17
C GLY A 186 20.85 -16.85 -5.66
N ARG A 187 21.15 -15.88 -6.53
CA ARG A 187 21.36 -14.46 -6.17
C ARG A 187 20.32 -13.51 -6.77
N VAL A 188 19.25 -14.05 -7.36
CA VAL A 188 18.08 -13.29 -7.81
C VAL A 188 16.97 -13.47 -6.78
N VAL A 189 16.16 -12.43 -6.55
CA VAL A 189 15.02 -12.52 -5.63
C VAL A 189 13.71 -12.05 -6.28
N THR A 190 12.59 -12.63 -5.88
CA THR A 190 11.25 -12.16 -6.24
C THR A 190 10.28 -12.50 -5.11
N TYR A 191 9.01 -12.16 -5.27
CA TYR A 191 7.99 -12.49 -4.28
C TYR A 191 7.70 -14.00 -4.20
N ASP A 192 7.53 -14.49 -2.97
CA ASP A 192 6.80 -15.73 -2.68
C ASP A 192 5.31 -15.47 -2.90
N ILE A 193 4.78 -15.84 -4.06
CA ILE A 193 3.39 -15.55 -4.42
C ILE A 193 2.37 -16.44 -3.69
N GLU A 194 2.80 -17.50 -3.01
CA GLU A 194 1.92 -18.32 -2.18
C GLU A 194 1.67 -17.65 -0.84
N ARG A 195 2.64 -16.86 -0.35
CA ARG A 195 2.62 -16.22 0.97
C ARG A 195 2.51 -14.70 0.93
N SER A 196 2.61 -14.09 -0.25
CA SER A 196 2.51 -12.64 -0.46
C SER A 196 1.33 -12.30 -1.38
N GLY A 197 0.31 -11.61 -0.85
CA GLY A 197 -0.85 -11.17 -1.64
C GLY A 197 -0.48 -10.18 -2.73
N ILE A 198 0.44 -9.24 -2.46
CA ILE A 198 0.97 -8.33 -3.50
C ILE A 198 1.80 -9.08 -4.54
N GLY A 199 2.58 -10.07 -4.12
CA GLY A 199 3.33 -10.93 -5.04
C GLY A 199 2.42 -11.68 -6.00
N TYR A 200 1.36 -12.27 -5.45
CA TYR A 200 0.30 -12.94 -6.21
C TYR A 200 -0.40 -11.98 -7.18
N LEU A 201 -0.77 -10.78 -6.71
CA LEU A 201 -1.37 -9.74 -7.54
C LEU A 201 -0.48 -9.40 -8.74
N PHE A 202 0.81 -9.10 -8.53
CA PHE A 202 1.70 -8.75 -9.64
C PHE A 202 1.90 -9.91 -10.61
N ALA A 203 2.10 -11.14 -10.13
CA ALA A 203 2.23 -12.31 -10.99
C ALA A 203 0.96 -12.53 -11.85
N GLN A 204 -0.23 -12.38 -11.26
CA GLN A 204 -1.50 -12.47 -11.99
C GLN A 204 -1.63 -11.39 -13.05
N GLN A 205 -1.29 -10.15 -12.72
CA GLN A 205 -1.35 -9.05 -13.68
C GLN A 205 -0.31 -9.21 -14.79
N ASP A 206 0.91 -9.63 -14.49
CA ASP A 206 1.93 -9.94 -15.49
C ASP A 206 1.48 -11.03 -16.47
N ALA A 207 0.90 -12.12 -15.95
CA ALA A 207 0.39 -13.21 -16.77
C ALA A 207 -0.78 -12.80 -17.69
N ARG A 208 -1.51 -11.73 -17.35
CA ARG A 208 -2.55 -11.14 -18.21
C ARG A 208 -1.96 -10.28 -19.32
N MET A 209 -0.74 -9.77 -19.15
CA MET A 209 -0.08 -8.92 -20.14
C MET A 209 0.54 -9.72 -21.28
N GLY A 210 0.99 -10.96 -21.01
CA GLY A 210 1.54 -11.81 -22.07
C GLY A 210 2.27 -13.05 -21.58
N ASN A 211 2.71 -13.87 -22.53
CA ASN A 211 3.45 -15.11 -22.25
C ASN A 211 4.90 -14.87 -21.82
N GLU A 212 5.43 -13.67 -22.05
CA GLU A 212 6.76 -13.22 -21.65
C GLU A 212 6.98 -13.35 -20.15
N PHE A 213 5.91 -13.19 -19.36
CA PHE A 213 5.94 -13.45 -17.92
C PHE A 213 6.32 -14.90 -17.61
N TRP A 214 5.75 -15.88 -18.31
CA TRP A 214 6.04 -17.29 -18.06
C TRP A 214 7.43 -17.68 -18.52
N TYR A 215 7.92 -17.07 -19.61
CA TYR A 215 9.31 -17.21 -20.01
C TYR A 215 10.27 -16.68 -18.93
N LEU A 216 9.97 -15.51 -18.36
CA LEU A 216 10.73 -14.96 -17.24
C LEU A 216 10.63 -15.84 -15.99
N ALA A 217 9.45 -16.36 -15.66
CA ALA A 217 9.24 -17.25 -14.52
C ALA A 217 10.13 -18.51 -14.60
N GLN A 218 10.23 -19.12 -15.79
CA GLN A 218 11.15 -20.24 -16.01
C GLN A 218 12.62 -19.83 -15.88
N ALA A 219 12.98 -18.62 -16.34
CA ALA A 219 14.33 -18.11 -16.19
C ALA A 219 14.69 -17.84 -14.71
N LEU A 220 13.74 -17.34 -13.92
CA LEU A 220 13.86 -17.22 -12.46
C LEU A 220 14.07 -18.59 -11.80
N GLY A 221 13.32 -19.61 -12.23
CA GLY A 221 13.48 -20.99 -11.77
C GLY A 221 14.88 -21.55 -12.05
N ARG A 222 15.36 -21.44 -13.30
CA ARG A 222 16.71 -21.86 -13.69
C ARG A 222 17.82 -21.10 -12.94
N ALA A 223 17.61 -19.82 -12.66
CA ALA A 223 18.51 -19.00 -11.85
C ALA A 223 18.48 -19.38 -10.36
N GLY A 224 17.55 -20.23 -9.92
CA GLY A 224 17.38 -20.57 -8.51
C GLY A 224 16.96 -19.38 -7.66
N ALA A 225 16.07 -18.54 -8.19
CA ALA A 225 15.61 -17.33 -7.53
C ALA A 225 15.12 -17.61 -6.10
N LYS A 226 15.52 -16.75 -5.16
CA LYS A 226 15.01 -16.76 -3.80
C LYS A 226 13.65 -16.05 -3.75
N LEU A 227 12.81 -16.50 -2.83
CA LEU A 227 11.47 -15.94 -2.64
C LEU A 227 11.41 -15.18 -1.32
N SER A 228 10.76 -14.02 -1.32
CA SER A 228 10.54 -13.20 -0.13
C SER A 228 9.09 -12.73 -0.06
N VAL A 229 8.60 -12.44 1.14
CA VAL A 229 7.26 -11.86 1.35
C VAL A 229 7.31 -10.34 1.55
N SER A 230 8.51 -9.73 1.55
CA SER A 230 8.71 -8.32 1.86
C SER A 230 9.58 -7.62 0.83
N SER A 231 9.11 -6.48 0.30
CA SER A 231 9.95 -5.62 -0.56
C SER A 231 11.13 -5.02 0.20
N VAL A 232 10.97 -4.70 1.48
CA VAL A 232 12.06 -4.15 2.32
C VAL A 232 13.21 -5.15 2.41
N ASP A 233 12.90 -6.42 2.74
CA ASP A 233 13.90 -7.50 2.81
C ASP A 233 14.63 -7.69 1.47
N MET A 234 13.88 -7.72 0.36
CA MET A 234 14.47 -7.82 -0.98
C MET A 234 15.44 -6.66 -1.26
N ILE A 235 14.99 -5.42 -1.03
CA ILE A 235 15.77 -4.20 -1.31
C ILE A 235 17.03 -4.16 -0.46
N GLU A 236 16.95 -4.46 0.83
CA GLU A 236 18.11 -4.46 1.73
C GLU A 236 19.17 -5.47 1.31
N ARG A 237 18.76 -6.69 0.96
CA ARG A 237 19.67 -7.76 0.52
C ARG A 237 20.28 -7.46 -0.85
N ILE A 238 19.54 -6.78 -1.73
CA ILE A 238 20.10 -6.23 -2.98
C ILE A 238 21.10 -5.13 -2.67
N ALA A 239 20.79 -4.18 -1.80
CA ALA A 239 21.69 -3.07 -1.44
C ALA A 239 23.00 -3.57 -0.80
N ARG A 240 22.94 -4.62 0.04
CA ARG A 240 24.12 -5.30 0.61
C ARG A 240 24.91 -6.13 -0.41
N GLY A 241 24.38 -6.31 -1.62
CA GLY A 241 25.01 -7.07 -2.70
C GLY A 241 24.91 -8.58 -2.54
N GLU A 242 24.13 -9.08 -1.58
CA GLU A 242 23.81 -10.50 -1.42
C GLU A 242 23.06 -10.98 -2.68
N PHE A 243 22.02 -10.23 -3.06
CA PHE A 243 21.32 -10.40 -4.32
C PHE A 243 21.82 -9.43 -5.39
N VAL A 244 21.90 -9.90 -6.62
CA VAL A 244 22.28 -9.09 -7.78
C VAL A 244 21.12 -8.23 -8.26
N LEU A 245 19.89 -8.79 -8.23
CA LEU A 245 18.67 -8.11 -8.62
C LEU A 245 17.43 -8.73 -7.96
N GLY A 246 16.34 -7.96 -7.94
CA GLY A 246 15.00 -8.39 -7.59
C GLY A 246 13.97 -7.99 -8.65
N TYR A 247 12.98 -8.85 -8.89
CA TYR A 247 11.88 -8.64 -9.84
C TYR A 247 10.56 -8.34 -9.10
N ASN A 248 9.70 -7.50 -9.70
CA ASN A 248 8.41 -7.05 -9.14
C ASN A 248 8.49 -6.40 -7.75
N VAL A 249 9.60 -5.73 -7.45
CA VAL A 249 9.81 -5.03 -6.18
C VAL A 249 9.01 -3.72 -6.18
N LEU A 250 8.51 -3.29 -5.00
CA LEU A 250 7.83 -1.99 -4.87
C LEU A 250 8.80 -0.84 -5.15
N GLY A 251 8.53 -0.12 -6.24
CA GLY A 251 9.39 0.96 -6.71
C GLY A 251 9.35 2.20 -5.83
N SER A 252 8.27 2.48 -5.10
CA SER A 252 8.22 3.55 -4.10
C SER A 252 9.37 3.42 -3.09
N TYR A 253 9.57 2.20 -2.57
CA TYR A 253 10.58 1.93 -1.55
C TYR A 253 11.98 1.98 -2.16
N ALA A 254 12.16 1.39 -3.34
CA ALA A 254 13.45 1.33 -4.03
C ALA A 254 13.93 2.71 -4.50
N LEU A 255 13.04 3.52 -5.09
CA LEU A 255 13.36 4.87 -5.57
C LEU A 255 13.72 5.79 -4.40
N SER A 256 12.97 5.72 -3.29
CA SER A 256 13.28 6.50 -2.10
C SER A 256 14.62 6.10 -1.46
N LEU A 257 14.93 4.80 -1.40
CA LEU A 257 16.23 4.35 -0.89
C LEU A 257 17.39 4.76 -1.81
N MET A 258 17.20 4.72 -3.13
CA MET A 258 18.18 5.18 -4.11
C MET A 258 18.47 6.69 -3.97
N GLU A 259 17.44 7.52 -3.73
CA GLU A 259 17.60 8.95 -3.47
C GLU A 259 18.38 9.26 -2.20
N ARG A 260 18.30 8.37 -1.19
CA ARG A 260 19.11 8.45 0.03
C ARG A 260 20.55 7.96 -0.16
N GLY A 261 20.97 7.68 -1.39
CA GLY A 261 22.35 7.34 -1.73
C GLY A 261 22.70 5.85 -1.64
N ALA A 262 21.71 4.95 -1.56
CA ALA A 262 22.00 3.53 -1.66
C ALA A 262 22.53 3.16 -3.05
N GLU A 263 23.51 2.25 -3.10
CA GLU A 263 24.16 1.74 -4.32
C GLU A 263 23.29 0.73 -5.10
N ILE A 264 22.02 1.08 -5.27
CA ILE A 264 21.04 0.33 -6.06
C ILE A 264 20.63 1.12 -7.30
N GLY A 265 20.18 0.43 -8.32
CA GLY A 265 19.50 1.01 -9.46
C GLY A 265 18.09 0.45 -9.58
N VAL A 266 17.25 1.20 -10.29
CA VAL A 266 15.86 0.85 -10.58
C VAL A 266 15.67 0.81 -12.09
N ILE A 267 15.03 -0.25 -12.58
CA ILE A 267 14.61 -0.40 -13.96
C ILE A 267 13.10 -0.57 -13.97
N ALA A 268 12.42 0.34 -14.66
CA ALA A 268 11.04 0.17 -15.08
C ALA A 268 11.03 -0.52 -16.46
N PRO A 269 10.46 -1.73 -16.61
CA PRO A 269 10.42 -2.42 -17.89
C PRO A 269 9.61 -1.64 -18.94
N ARG A 270 10.12 -1.60 -20.19
CA ARG A 270 9.56 -0.85 -21.32
C ARG A 270 8.36 -1.55 -21.97
N ASP A 271 8.35 -2.88 -21.93
CA ASP A 271 7.23 -3.71 -22.39
C ASP A 271 5.95 -3.34 -21.64
N TYR A 272 6.04 -3.23 -20.31
CA TYR A 272 5.08 -2.55 -19.44
C TYR A 272 5.61 -2.45 -18.01
N THR A 273 5.21 -1.40 -17.30
CA THR A 273 5.42 -1.28 -15.85
C THR A 273 4.07 -1.25 -15.16
N LEU A 274 3.74 -2.31 -14.42
CA LEU A 274 2.50 -2.34 -13.63
C LEU A 274 2.56 -1.27 -12.53
N VAL A 275 1.45 -0.59 -12.30
CA VAL A 275 1.30 0.33 -11.18
C VAL A 275 0.13 -0.10 -10.33
N MET A 276 0.41 -0.42 -9.07
CA MET A 276 -0.62 -0.77 -8.10
C MET A 276 -1.03 0.46 -7.29
N SER A 277 -2.16 0.34 -6.62
CA SER A 277 -2.61 1.28 -5.60
C SER A 277 -2.93 0.50 -4.34
N ARG A 278 -2.50 0.99 -3.18
CA ARG A 278 -3.05 0.50 -1.90
C ARG A 278 -4.54 0.80 -1.88
N VAL A 279 -5.34 -0.19 -1.49
CA VAL A 279 -6.81 -0.09 -1.46
C VAL A 279 -7.28 0.00 -0.02
N ALA A 280 -7.97 1.09 0.29
CA ALA A 280 -8.66 1.31 1.55
C ALA A 280 -10.17 1.04 1.42
N PHE A 281 -10.78 0.47 2.45
CA PHE A 281 -12.24 0.44 2.60
C PHE A 281 -12.66 0.46 4.07
N ILE A 282 -13.89 0.94 4.33
CA ILE A 282 -14.51 0.92 5.67
C ILE A 282 -15.24 -0.41 5.87
N ALA A 283 -14.88 -1.15 6.91
CA ALA A 283 -15.49 -2.45 7.21
C ALA A 283 -16.99 -2.32 7.48
N ARG A 284 -17.82 -3.21 6.90
CA ARG A 284 -19.29 -3.20 7.02
C ARG A 284 -19.78 -3.17 8.46
N LYS A 285 -19.07 -3.86 9.34
CA LYS A 285 -19.38 -3.97 10.76
C LYS A 285 -18.48 -3.10 11.65
N SER A 286 -17.81 -2.10 11.09
CA SER A 286 -17.02 -1.14 11.86
C SER A 286 -17.83 -0.63 13.07
N PRO A 287 -17.32 -0.82 14.29
CA PRO A 287 -17.99 -0.32 15.49
C PRO A 287 -17.74 1.18 15.71
N ARG A 288 -16.83 1.81 14.95
CA ARG A 288 -16.54 3.26 14.95
C ARG A 288 -16.62 3.85 13.52
N PRO A 289 -17.81 3.85 12.88
CA PRO A 289 -17.94 4.17 11.47
C PRO A 289 -17.67 5.64 11.13
N ASN A 290 -17.85 6.59 12.04
CA ASN A 290 -17.57 8.01 11.75
C ASN A 290 -16.06 8.29 11.83
N ALA A 291 -15.36 7.70 12.79
CA ALA A 291 -13.91 7.75 12.87
C ALA A 291 -13.26 7.06 11.65
N ALA A 292 -13.86 5.97 11.15
CA ALA A 292 -13.45 5.31 9.91
C ALA A 292 -13.57 6.23 8.68
N ARG A 293 -14.68 7.00 8.59
CA ARG A 293 -14.90 7.99 7.52
C ARG A 293 -13.87 9.11 7.58
N LEU A 294 -13.64 9.69 8.76
CA LEU A 294 -12.62 10.71 8.96
C LEU A 294 -11.24 10.20 8.54
N TRP A 295 -10.86 8.98 8.94
CA TRP A 295 -9.58 8.39 8.57
C TRP A 295 -9.47 8.21 7.06
N LEU A 296 -10.51 7.67 6.42
CA LEU A 296 -10.50 7.46 4.96
C LEU A 296 -10.38 8.80 4.22
N ASP A 297 -11.15 9.82 4.60
CA ASP A 297 -11.06 11.15 4.00
C ASP A 297 -9.67 11.75 4.20
N PHE A 298 -9.13 11.69 5.41
CA PHE A 298 -7.80 12.21 5.70
C PHE A 298 -6.72 11.50 4.89
N LEU A 299 -6.77 10.16 4.82
CA LEU A 299 -5.85 9.33 4.05
C LEU A 299 -5.77 9.73 2.57
N ILE A 300 -6.91 10.08 1.95
CA ILE A 300 -6.98 10.47 0.54
C ILE A 300 -6.99 11.99 0.32
N SER A 301 -7.05 12.80 1.38
CA SER A 301 -7.01 14.26 1.31
C SER A 301 -5.67 14.78 0.80
N ARG A 302 -5.62 16.06 0.39
CA ARG A 302 -4.35 16.71 0.02
C ARG A 302 -3.33 16.66 1.16
N GLU A 303 -3.77 16.87 2.40
CA GLU A 303 -2.92 16.88 3.58
C GLU A 303 -2.32 15.49 3.85
N GLY A 304 -3.15 14.45 3.90
CA GLY A 304 -2.70 13.08 4.12
C GLY A 304 -1.78 12.58 3.01
N GLN A 305 -2.12 12.88 1.76
CA GLN A 305 -1.27 12.51 0.60
C GLN A 305 0.08 13.24 0.63
N ALA A 306 0.13 14.50 1.10
CA ALA A 306 1.38 15.22 1.28
C ALA A 306 2.24 14.63 2.43
N LEU A 307 1.62 14.12 3.50
CA LEU A 307 2.33 13.41 4.57
C LEU A 307 2.91 12.08 4.08
N LEU A 308 2.15 11.32 3.29
CA LEU A 308 2.64 10.09 2.66
C LEU A 308 3.80 10.33 1.69
N ALA A 309 3.74 11.41 0.89
CA ALA A 309 4.82 11.80 -0.01
C ALA A 309 6.11 12.21 0.72
N ARG A 310 6.01 12.69 1.97
CA ARG A 310 7.17 13.02 2.82
C ARG A 310 7.62 11.87 3.74
N SER A 311 6.91 10.75 3.73
CA SER A 311 7.33 9.56 4.49
C SER A 311 8.70 9.06 4.01
N THR A 312 9.31 8.18 4.79
CA THR A 312 10.56 7.52 4.42
C THR A 312 10.46 6.74 3.10
N SER A 313 9.27 6.28 2.69
CA SER A 313 9.08 5.61 1.39
C SER A 313 8.53 6.52 0.29
N GLN A 314 8.32 7.82 0.59
CA GLN A 314 7.86 8.85 -0.36
C GLN A 314 6.74 8.35 -1.28
N LEU A 315 5.67 7.81 -0.69
CA LEU A 315 4.61 7.17 -1.47
C LEU A 315 3.99 8.19 -2.44
N TYR A 316 3.94 7.81 -3.71
CA TYR A 316 3.40 8.64 -4.78
C TYR A 316 1.90 8.80 -4.62
N THR A 317 1.42 10.05 -4.75
CA THR A 317 0.01 10.36 -4.63
C THR A 317 -0.79 9.81 -5.81
N ILE A 318 -2.01 9.39 -5.53
CA ILE A 318 -3.00 9.00 -6.54
C ILE A 318 -3.82 10.19 -7.05
N ARG A 319 -3.78 11.33 -6.34
CA ARG A 319 -4.61 12.50 -6.65
C ARG A 319 -4.19 13.17 -7.96
N SER A 320 -5.17 13.59 -8.75
CA SER A 320 -4.94 14.30 -10.02
C SER A 320 -4.75 15.82 -9.84
N ASP A 321 -5.06 16.34 -8.65
CA ASP A 321 -5.12 17.77 -8.36
C ASP A 321 -3.90 18.29 -7.58
N ILE A 322 -2.88 17.45 -7.36
CA ILE A 322 -1.60 17.80 -6.73
C ILE A 322 -0.53 17.97 -7.80
N THR A 323 0.24 19.05 -7.71
CA THR A 323 1.47 19.25 -8.50
C THR A 323 2.67 19.12 -7.58
N SER A 324 3.38 17.99 -7.68
CA SER A 324 4.61 17.71 -6.90
C SER A 324 5.49 16.69 -7.64
N GLY A 325 6.71 16.49 -7.14
CA GLY A 325 7.60 15.43 -7.64
C GLY A 325 7.06 14.01 -7.44
N GLN A 326 6.11 13.82 -6.51
CA GLN A 326 5.53 12.52 -6.17
C GLN A 326 4.13 12.33 -6.73
N THR A 327 3.96 12.66 -8.00
CA THR A 327 2.72 12.51 -8.78
C THR A 327 2.86 11.41 -9.84
N PRO A 328 1.75 10.88 -10.38
CA PRO A 328 1.80 9.93 -11.50
C PRO A 328 2.55 10.47 -12.72
N GLY A 329 2.41 11.76 -13.03
CA GLY A 329 3.11 12.43 -14.14
C GLY A 329 4.61 12.49 -13.92
N ALA A 330 5.05 12.98 -12.76
CA ALA A 330 6.48 13.06 -12.42
C ALA A 330 7.14 11.66 -12.36
N LEU A 331 6.41 10.64 -11.87
CA LEU A 331 6.89 9.26 -11.90
C LEU A 331 7.04 8.75 -13.34
N ALA A 332 6.07 9.03 -14.21
CA ALA A 332 6.13 8.62 -15.62
C ALA A 332 7.30 9.28 -16.35
N GLU A 333 7.55 10.57 -16.12
CA GLU A 333 8.71 11.29 -16.65
C GLU A 333 10.03 10.69 -16.15
N ARG A 334 10.12 10.40 -14.85
CA ARG A 334 11.31 9.80 -14.23
C ARG A 334 11.61 8.40 -14.75
N LEU A 335 10.59 7.57 -14.92
CA LEU A 335 10.76 6.18 -15.33
C LEU A 335 10.80 6.02 -16.86
N GLY A 336 10.28 6.98 -17.63
CA GLY A 336 10.43 7.06 -19.09
C GLY A 336 9.59 6.06 -19.90
N TYR A 337 8.64 5.33 -19.30
CA TYR A 337 7.94 4.22 -19.96
C TYR A 337 6.43 4.13 -19.63
N THR A 338 5.76 3.21 -20.34
CA THR A 338 4.32 2.96 -20.27
C THR A 338 3.90 2.36 -18.92
N LEU A 339 3.57 3.24 -17.98
CA LEU A 339 2.90 2.85 -16.74
C LEU A 339 1.52 2.26 -17.05
N LYS A 340 1.21 1.12 -16.43
CA LYS A 340 -0.06 0.39 -16.57
C LYS A 340 -0.74 0.28 -15.21
N PRO A 341 -1.57 1.27 -14.83
CA PRO A 341 -2.31 1.21 -13.59
C PRO A 341 -3.26 0.02 -13.54
N ILE A 342 -3.25 -0.70 -12.43
CA ILE A 342 -4.21 -1.76 -12.13
C ILE A 342 -5.48 -1.09 -11.64
N SER A 343 -6.58 -1.23 -12.36
CA SER A 343 -7.85 -0.62 -11.97
C SER A 343 -8.42 -1.26 -10.70
N VAL A 344 -8.90 -0.42 -9.78
CA VAL A 344 -9.65 -0.84 -8.59
C VAL A 344 -11.04 -1.26 -9.05
N GLY A 345 -11.34 -2.56 -9.02
CA GLY A 345 -12.67 -3.03 -9.43
C GLY A 345 -12.72 -4.50 -9.86
N PRO A 346 -13.84 -4.91 -10.51
CA PRO A 346 -14.22 -6.32 -10.64
C PRO A 346 -13.26 -7.14 -11.51
N GLY A 347 -12.41 -6.50 -12.32
CA GLY A 347 -11.35 -7.16 -13.09
C GLY A 347 -10.36 -7.96 -12.24
N LEU A 348 -10.29 -7.67 -10.93
CA LEU A 348 -9.43 -8.37 -9.96
C LEU A 348 -10.06 -9.64 -9.36
N LEU A 349 -11.38 -9.81 -9.47
CA LEU A 349 -12.09 -10.94 -8.83
C LEU A 349 -11.75 -12.29 -9.46
N ALA A 350 -11.51 -12.31 -10.76
CA ALA A 350 -11.20 -13.53 -11.51
C ALA A 350 -9.95 -14.26 -10.98
N ALA A 351 -8.98 -13.53 -10.43
CA ALA A 351 -7.76 -14.08 -9.87
C ALA A 351 -7.96 -14.72 -8.49
N GLN A 352 -9.10 -14.46 -7.83
CA GLN A 352 -9.42 -14.98 -6.50
C GLN A 352 -10.41 -16.16 -6.52
N ASP A 353 -10.84 -16.61 -7.69
CA ASP A 353 -11.51 -17.91 -7.82
C ASP A 353 -10.56 -19.04 -7.37
N ALA A 354 -11.07 -19.95 -6.53
CA ALA A 354 -10.24 -20.94 -5.86
C ALA A 354 -9.56 -21.92 -6.84
N LEU A 355 -10.28 -22.36 -7.88
CA LEU A 355 -9.74 -23.27 -8.88
C LEU A 355 -8.70 -22.59 -9.76
N ARG A 356 -8.98 -21.36 -10.22
CA ARG A 356 -8.03 -20.56 -11.00
C ARG A 356 -6.78 -20.24 -10.21
N LYS A 357 -6.92 -19.84 -8.94
CA LYS A 357 -5.79 -19.56 -8.04
C LYS A 357 -4.92 -20.81 -7.86
N ARG A 358 -5.52 -21.96 -7.57
CA ARG A 358 -4.78 -23.23 -7.44
C ARG A 358 -4.04 -23.60 -8.72
N ALA A 359 -4.69 -23.49 -9.88
CA ALA A 359 -4.06 -23.78 -11.17
C ALA A 359 -2.89 -22.83 -11.47
N PHE A 360 -3.04 -21.55 -11.16
CA PHE A 360 -1.99 -20.55 -11.35
C PHE A 360 -0.77 -20.81 -10.47
N LEU A 361 -0.99 -21.08 -9.17
CA LEU A 361 0.09 -21.39 -8.22
C LEU A 361 0.81 -22.68 -8.62
N ALA A 362 0.09 -23.69 -9.11
CA ALA A 362 0.70 -24.92 -9.63
C ALA A 362 1.61 -24.64 -10.83
N ARG A 363 1.16 -23.85 -11.81
CA ARG A 363 1.95 -23.45 -12.98
C ARG A 363 3.18 -22.62 -12.59
N TRP A 364 3.03 -21.74 -11.60
CA TRP A 364 4.16 -20.98 -11.04
C TRP A 364 5.19 -21.89 -10.37
N SER A 365 4.75 -22.84 -9.53
CA SER A 365 5.61 -23.82 -8.88
C SER A 365 6.37 -24.66 -9.90
N GLU A 366 5.70 -25.09 -10.97
CA GLU A 366 6.33 -25.81 -12.09
C GLU A 366 7.40 -24.96 -12.78
N ALA A 367 7.08 -23.70 -13.13
CA ALA A 367 8.03 -22.79 -13.76
C ALA A 367 9.27 -22.52 -12.88
N LEU A 368 9.11 -22.45 -11.56
CA LEU A 368 10.23 -22.21 -10.64
C LEU A 368 11.13 -23.44 -10.40
N ARG A 369 10.67 -24.66 -10.71
CA ARG A 369 11.51 -25.87 -10.55
C ARG A 369 12.56 -26.02 -11.64
N GLY A 370 12.42 -25.29 -12.75
CA GLY A 370 13.35 -25.30 -13.88
C GLY A 370 12.90 -26.20 -15.00
#